data_AF-A0A348N5S1-F1
#
_entry.id   AF-A0A348N5S1-F1
#
_cell.length_a   1.000
_cell.length_b   1.000
_cell.length_c   1.000
_cell.angle_alpha   90.00
_cell.angle_beta   90.00
_cell.angle_gamma   90.00
#
_symmetry.space_group_name_H-M   'P 1'
#
loop_
_entity.id
_entity.type
_entity.pdbx_description
1 polymer ?
#
loop_
_entity_poly.entity_id
_entity_poly.type
_entity_poly.pdbx_seq_one_letter_code
_entity_poly.pdbx_strand_id
1 'polypeptide(L)'
;MNKEDIGKVLKLYRKKNNYKVSDVAIKLSEDGKFVAEKTVYGWESAQALPDAECLIKLCELYNIRDLKAAFLGGKSRLIEPTRHEEELLHSYRIHSEMQPAVDKLLDINNNKKSNYH
;
A
#
# COMPACT_ATOMS: atom_id res chain seq x y z
N MET A 1 -6.10 -8.57 13.65
CA MET A 1 -4.96 -7.63 13.62
C MET A 1 -4.97 -6.88 14.93
N ASN A 2 -3.94 -7.06 15.75
CA ASN A 2 -3.84 -6.43 17.06
C ASN A 2 -2.94 -5.17 16.98
N LYS A 3 -2.84 -4.42 18.09
CA LYS A 3 -2.02 -3.20 18.14
C LYS A 3 -0.53 -3.48 17.91
N GLU A 4 -0.04 -4.64 18.34
CA GLU A 4 1.36 -5.06 18.19
C GLU A 4 1.74 -5.28 16.73
N ASP A 5 0.85 -5.88 15.94
CA ASP A 5 1.04 -6.10 14.51
C ASP A 5 1.18 -4.75 13.79
N ILE A 6 0.29 -3.80 14.10
CA ILE A 6 0.31 -2.46 13.50
C ILE A 6 1.60 -1.72 13.87
N GLY A 7 1.97 -1.71 15.15
CA GLY A 7 3.19 -1.03 15.62
C GLY A 7 4.47 -1.59 14.97
N LYS A 8 4.56 -2.92 14.84
CA LYS A 8 5.68 -3.59 14.15
C LYS A 8 5.77 -3.19 12.67
N VAL A 9 4.63 -3.15 11.97
CA VAL A 9 4.57 -2.76 10.56
C VAL A 9 4.98 -1.29 10.38
N LEU A 10 4.45 -0.37 11.19
CA LEU A 10 4.83 1.05 11.14
C LEU A 10 6.35 1.23 11.33
N LYS A 11 6.92 0.56 12.33
CA LYS A 11 8.37 0.60 12.60
C LYS A 11 9.21 0.04 11.45
N LEU A 12 8.77 -1.09 10.87
CA LEU A 12 9.42 -1.71 9.73
C LEU A 12 9.47 -0.75 8.54
N TYR A 13 8.32 -0.17 8.19
CA TYR A 13 8.19 0.68 7.01
C TYR A 13 8.86 2.04 7.18
N ARG A 14 8.85 2.62 8.39
CA ARG A 14 9.67 3.80 8.70
C ARG A 14 11.15 3.55 8.40
N LYS A 15 11.68 2.43 8.90
CA LYS A 15 13.08 2.04 8.68
C LYS A 15 13.38 1.76 7.21
N LYS A 16 12.47 1.09 6.48
CA LYS A 16 12.62 0.86 5.02
C LYS A 16 12.71 2.16 4.23
N ASN A 17 12.04 3.22 4.67
CA ASN A 17 12.10 4.56 4.07
C ASN A 17 13.22 5.44 4.66
N ASN A 18 14.11 4.88 5.48
CA ASN A 18 15.25 5.57 6.10
C ASN A 18 14.88 6.78 6.98
N TYR A 19 13.68 6.80 7.57
CA TYR A 19 13.28 7.86 8.50
C TYR A 19 13.66 7.56 9.95
N LYS A 20 14.16 8.56 10.66
CA LYS A 20 14.18 8.59 12.13
C LYS A 20 12.78 8.91 12.65
N VAL A 21 12.57 8.65 13.94
CA VAL A 21 11.30 9.02 14.60
C VAL A 21 11.07 10.53 14.58
N SER A 22 12.14 11.31 14.78
CA SER A 22 12.15 12.77 14.63
C SER A 22 11.62 13.22 13.26
N ASP A 23 12.09 12.58 12.20
CA ASP A 23 11.73 12.94 10.82
C ASP A 23 10.23 12.74 10.56
N VAL A 24 9.66 11.67 11.14
CA VAL A 24 8.22 11.38 11.04
C VAL A 24 7.39 12.42 11.78
N ALA A 25 7.81 12.79 12.99
CA ALA A 25 7.12 13.82 13.77
C ALA A 25 7.11 15.18 13.08
N ILE A 26 8.25 15.56 12.46
CA ILE A 26 8.38 16.79 11.67
C ILE A 26 7.45 16.74 10.46
N LYS A 27 7.49 15.67 9.66
CA LYS A 27 6.67 15.55 8.44
C LYS A 27 5.18 15.50 8.71
N LEU A 28 4.75 14.84 9.78
CA LEU A 28 3.36 14.90 10.20
C LEU A 28 2.96 16.32 10.59
N SER A 29 3.86 17.09 11.21
CA SER A 29 3.61 18.50 11.56
C SER A 29 3.50 19.40 10.34
N GLU A 30 4.29 19.14 9.29
CA GLU A 30 4.17 19.83 7.98
C GLU A 30 2.78 19.59 7.34
N ASP A 31 2.19 18.41 7.56
CA ASP A 31 0.83 18.05 7.15
C ASP A 31 -0.26 18.52 8.14
N GLY A 32 0.07 19.39 9.10
CA GLY A 32 -0.86 19.92 10.11
C GLY A 32 -1.19 18.97 11.26
N LYS A 33 -0.45 17.85 11.39
CA LYS A 33 -0.56 16.87 12.49
C LYS A 33 0.62 17.02 13.44
N PHE A 34 0.46 17.93 14.41
CA PHE A 34 1.46 18.17 15.45
C PHE A 34 1.57 17.00 16.41
N VAL A 35 2.52 16.10 16.17
CA VAL A 35 2.79 14.94 17.02
C VAL A 35 4.22 14.98 17.55
N ALA A 36 4.40 14.61 18.81
CA ALA A 36 5.73 14.50 19.41
C ALA A 36 6.37 13.15 19.08
N GLU A 37 7.70 13.08 19.09
CA GLU A 37 8.45 11.83 18.88
C GLU A 37 7.99 10.70 19.80
N LYS A 38 7.69 11.01 21.07
CA LYS A 38 7.17 10.03 22.05
C LYS A 38 5.88 9.36 21.58
N THR A 39 5.04 10.07 20.84
CA THR A 39 3.77 9.55 20.33
C THR A 39 4.04 8.52 19.24
N VAL A 40 4.97 8.82 18.32
CA VAL A 40 5.42 7.89 17.28
C VAL A 40 6.06 6.64 17.91
N TYR A 41 6.91 6.79 18.93
CA TYR A 41 7.41 5.64 19.70
C TYR A 41 6.29 4.83 20.35
N GLY A 42 5.26 5.49 20.90
CA GLY A 42 4.08 4.85 21.47
C GLY A 42 3.31 4.02 20.45
N TRP A 43 3.21 4.49 19.19
CA TRP A 43 2.62 3.71 18.09
C TRP A 43 3.46 2.50 17.72
N GLU A 44 4.78 2.67 17.57
CA GLU A 44 5.69 1.58 17.20
C GLU A 44 5.87 0.51 18.27
N SER A 45 5.61 0.87 19.53
CA SER A 45 5.64 -0.03 20.69
C SER A 45 4.25 -0.54 21.10
N ALA A 46 3.22 -0.24 20.30
CA ALA A 46 1.83 -0.64 20.53
C ALA A 46 1.19 -0.14 21.85
N GLN A 47 1.80 0.85 22.50
CA GLN A 47 1.23 1.55 23.66
C GLN A 47 -0.03 2.33 23.28
N ALA A 48 -0.06 2.88 22.06
CA ALA A 48 -1.20 3.58 21.48
C ALA A 48 -1.33 3.22 19.99
N LEU A 49 -2.49 3.53 19.40
CA LEU A 49 -2.65 3.52 17.95
C LEU A 49 -2.72 4.96 17.43
N PRO A 50 -2.21 5.24 16.23
CA PRO A 50 -2.58 6.46 15.53
C PRO A 50 -4.09 6.46 15.27
N ASP A 51 -4.70 7.64 15.24
CA ASP A 51 -6.04 7.77 14.69
C ASP A 51 -6.03 7.46 13.18
N ALA A 52 -7.22 7.35 12.58
CA ALA A 52 -7.35 6.95 11.18
C ALA A 52 -6.64 7.93 10.22
N GLU A 53 -6.68 9.23 10.51
CA GLU A 53 -6.09 10.25 9.65
C GLU A 53 -4.55 10.21 9.72
N CYS A 54 -4.00 10.12 10.92
CA CYS A 54 -2.57 9.91 11.14
C CYS A 54 -2.10 8.59 10.51
N LEU A 55 -2.89 7.51 10.60
CA LEU A 55 -2.54 6.23 9.98
C LEU A 55 -2.45 6.34 8.45
N ILE A 56 -3.41 7.02 7.81
CA ILE A 56 -3.38 7.28 6.36
C ILE A 56 -2.14 8.07 6.00
N LYS A 57 -1.83 9.13 6.74
CA LYS A 57 -0.63 9.95 6.53
C LYS A 57 0.67 9.18 6.70
N LEU A 58 0.75 8.30 7.69
CA LEU A 58 1.89 7.41 7.86
C LEU A 58 2.03 6.44 6.68
N CYS A 59 0.91 5.92 6.15
CA CYS A 59 0.94 5.04 4.99
C CYS A 59 1.43 5.77 3.74
N GLU A 60 0.96 7.00 3.49
CA GLU A 60 1.46 7.87 2.42
C GLU A 60 2.96 8.13 2.58
N LEU A 61 3.38 8.59 3.76
CA LEU A 61 4.77 8.90 4.08
C LEU A 61 5.69 7.71 3.89
N TYR A 62 5.25 6.50 4.25
CA TYR A 62 6.05 5.28 4.16
C TYR A 62 5.89 4.53 2.84
N ASN A 63 5.20 5.09 1.85
CA ASN A 63 4.92 4.41 0.58
C ASN A 63 4.23 3.04 0.76
N ILE A 64 3.37 2.91 1.78
CA ILE A 64 2.55 1.71 1.99
C ILE A 64 1.34 1.79 1.04
N ARG A 65 1.48 1.18 -0.14
CA ARG A 65 0.41 1.18 -1.14
C ARG A 65 -0.57 0.00 -0.98
N ASP A 66 -0.09 -1.17 -0.54
CA ASP A 66 -0.94 -2.35 -0.29
C ASP A 66 -1.11 -2.55 1.22
N LEU A 67 -2.16 -1.95 1.78
CA LEU A 67 -2.49 -2.06 3.20
C LEU A 67 -2.74 -3.51 3.64
N LYS A 68 -3.34 -4.33 2.76
CA LYS A 68 -3.63 -5.73 3.09
C LYS A 68 -2.34 -6.53 3.16
N ALA A 69 -1.44 -6.35 2.21
CA ALA A 69 -0.14 -7.00 2.26
C ALA A 69 0.68 -6.54 3.47
N ALA A 70 0.71 -5.22 3.70
CA ALA A 70 1.51 -4.64 4.78
C ALA A 70 1.04 -5.07 6.17
N PHE A 71 -0.27 -5.08 6.42
CA PHE A 71 -0.82 -5.27 7.76
C PHE A 71 -1.48 -6.64 8.01
N LEU A 72 -1.89 -7.37 6.97
CA LEU A 72 -2.51 -8.69 7.09
C LEU A 72 -1.60 -9.85 6.62
N GLY A 73 -0.35 -9.55 6.23
CA GLY A 73 0.65 -10.57 5.88
C GLY A 73 0.45 -11.26 4.53
N GLY A 74 -0.24 -10.61 3.59
CA GLY A 74 -0.41 -11.10 2.22
C GLY A 74 0.79 -10.80 1.32
N LYS A 75 0.94 -11.55 0.21
CA LYS A 75 1.78 -11.10 -0.90
C LYS A 75 1.14 -9.85 -1.53
N SER A 76 1.92 -8.78 -1.69
CA SER A 76 1.47 -7.58 -2.39
C SER A 76 0.95 -7.97 -3.76
N ARG A 77 -0.28 -7.52 -4.09
CA ARG A 77 -0.85 -7.69 -5.44
C ARG A 77 -0.67 -6.45 -6.29
N LEU A 78 -0.05 -5.40 -5.75
CA LEU A 78 0.28 -4.23 -6.52
C LEU A 78 1.41 -4.55 -7.48
N ILE A 79 1.08 -4.50 -8.76
CA ILE A 79 2.03 -4.42 -9.85
C ILE A 79 2.33 -2.92 -9.97
N GLU A 80 3.61 -2.54 -9.92
CA GLU A 80 4.03 -1.22 -10.40
C GLU A 80 4.23 -1.35 -11.91
N PRO A 81 3.27 -0.88 -12.74
CA PRO A 81 3.38 -1.03 -14.17
C PRO A 81 4.60 -0.24 -14.68
N THR A 82 5.31 -0.83 -15.62
CA THR A 82 6.25 -0.11 -16.47
C THR A 82 5.49 0.94 -17.29
N ARG A 83 6.20 1.95 -17.80
CA ARG A 83 5.61 2.95 -18.70
C ARG A 83 4.85 2.30 -19.87
N HIS A 84 5.39 1.21 -20.42
CA HIS A 84 4.72 0.47 -21.49
C HIS A 84 3.41 -0.16 -21.02
N GLU A 85 3.38 -0.77 -19.83
CA GLU A 85 2.16 -1.34 -19.26
C GLU A 85 1.13 -0.25 -18.93
N GLU A 86 1.55 0.95 -18.52
CA GLU A 86 0.66 2.11 -18.34
C GLU A 86 0.04 2.57 -19.67
N GLU A 87 0.84 2.64 -20.73
CA GLU A 87 0.39 2.99 -22.09
C GLU A 87 -0.55 1.91 -22.65
N LEU A 88 -0.25 0.63 -22.39
CA LEU A 88 -1.11 -0.51 -22.72
C LEU A 88 -2.45 -0.41 -21.99
N LEU A 89 -2.44 -0.16 -20.68
CA LEU A 89 -3.65 0.03 -19.87
C LEU A 89 -4.51 1.19 -20.37
N HIS A 90 -3.90 2.33 -20.70
CA HIS A 90 -4.61 3.47 -21.26
C HIS A 90 -5.25 3.13 -22.61
N SER A 91 -4.47 2.58 -23.54
CA SER A 91 -4.95 2.21 -24.87
C SER A 91 -6.06 1.17 -24.79
N TYR A 92 -5.91 0.17 -23.93
CA TYR A 92 -6.91 -0.86 -23.67
C TYR A 92 -8.25 -0.27 -23.18
N ARG A 93 -8.21 0.75 -22.31
CA ARG A 93 -9.42 1.43 -21.80
C ARG A 93 -10.09 2.33 -22.83
N ILE A 94 -9.30 3.02 -23.65
CA ILE A 94 -9.81 3.92 -24.70
C ILE A 94 -10.46 3.10 -25.82
N HIS A 95 -9.84 1.99 -26.20
CA HIS A 95 -10.29 1.14 -27.30
C HIS A 95 -11.09 -0.06 -26.81
N SER A 96 -12.25 0.21 -26.20
CA SER A 96 -13.16 -0.83 -25.68
C SER A 96 -13.55 -1.88 -26.74
N GLU A 97 -13.58 -1.50 -28.02
CA GLU A 97 -13.85 -2.36 -29.17
C GLU A 97 -12.74 -3.40 -29.43
N MET A 98 -11.50 -3.13 -29.02
CA MET A 98 -10.36 -4.04 -29.19
C MET A 98 -10.18 -4.99 -28.00
N GLN A 99 -10.86 -4.73 -26.87
CA GLN A 99 -10.75 -5.54 -25.66
C GLN A 99 -11.05 -7.03 -25.88
N PRO A 100 -12.12 -7.44 -26.62
CA PRO A 100 -12.40 -8.87 -26.82
C PRO A 100 -11.28 -9.60 -27.56
N ALA A 101 -10.61 -8.92 -28.50
CA ALA A 101 -9.49 -9.50 -29.24
C ALA A 101 -8.25 -9.62 -28.35
N VAL A 102 -7.92 -8.56 -27.60
CA VAL A 102 -6.79 -8.56 -26.66
C VAL A 102 -7.00 -9.61 -25.55
N ASP A 103 -8.20 -9.69 -24.97
CA ASP A 103 -8.56 -10.70 -23.97
C ASP A 103 -8.38 -12.13 -24.49
N LYS A 104 -8.72 -12.37 -25.76
CA LYS A 104 -8.54 -13.66 -26.42
C LYS A 104 -7.07 -13.99 -26.65
N LEU A 105 -6.26 -13.00 -27.06
CA LEU A 105 -4.83 -13.18 -27.30
C LEU A 105 -4.04 -13.42 -26.01
N LEU A 106 -4.41 -12.73 -24.93
CA LEU A 106 -3.75 -12.80 -23.62
C LEU A 106 -4.36 -13.85 -22.69
N ASP A 107 -5.41 -14.52 -23.16
CA ASP A 107 -6.16 -15.52 -22.41
C ASP A 107 -6.63 -15.06 -21.01
N ILE A 108 -7.23 -13.87 -20.98
CA ILE A 108 -7.70 -13.25 -19.73
C ILE A 108 -8.94 -13.97 -19.16
N ASN A 109 -9.64 -14.79 -19.98
CA ASN A 109 -10.94 -15.37 -19.64
C ASN A 109 -11.00 -16.92 -19.60
N ASN A 110 -9.96 -17.70 -19.95
CA ASN A 110 -10.08 -19.18 -19.93
C ASN A 110 -9.96 -19.83 -18.53
N ASN A 111 -9.59 -19.09 -17.48
CA ASN A 111 -9.47 -19.66 -16.13
C ASN A 111 -10.81 -19.95 -15.40
N LYS A 112 -11.96 -19.87 -16.10
CA LYS A 112 -13.27 -20.32 -15.57
C LYS A 112 -13.68 -21.73 -15.97
N LYS A 113 -12.85 -22.49 -16.69
CA LYS A 113 -13.17 -23.87 -17.12
C LYS A 113 -12.06 -24.86 -16.83
N SER A 114 -11.79 -25.15 -15.56
CA SER A 114 -11.23 -26.45 -15.17
C SER A 114 -11.44 -26.68 -13.68
N ASN A 115 -12.61 -27.24 -13.33
CA ASN A 115 -12.89 -27.88 -12.03
C ASN A 115 -14.19 -28.70 -12.17
N TYR A 116 -14.21 -29.64 -13.11
CA TYR A 116 -15.11 -30.79 -13.11
C TYR A 116 -14.49 -31.82 -14.03
N HIS A 117 -13.72 -32.76 -13.47
CA HIS A 117 -13.58 -34.16 -13.88
C HIS A 117 -13.19 -34.93 -12.62
#